data_AF-A0A7C7W4C6-F1
#
_entry.id   AF-A0A7C7W4C6-F1
#
_cell.length_a   1.000
_cell.length_b   1.000
_cell.length_c   1.000
_cell.angle_alpha   90.00
_cell.angle_beta   90.00
_cell.angle_gamma   90.00
#
_symmetry.space_group_name_H-M   'P 1'
#
loop_
_entity.id
_entity.type
_entity.pdbx_description
1 polymer ?
#
loop_
_entity_poly.entity_id
_entity_poly.type
_entity_poly.pdbx_seq_one_letter_code
_entity_poly.pdbx_strand_id
1 'polypeptide(L)' 'MKQQTYVVGHVNPDTDSIASAIGYAWLLSERDSDEVIAARAGAINPQTTWVLNRLDMEP' A
#
# COMPACT_ATOMS: atom_id res chain seq x y z
N MET A 1 20.21 -6.42 -11.90
CA MET A 1 18.82 -6.62 -11.45
C MET A 1 18.39 -5.34 -10.77
N LYS A 2 17.22 -4.77 -11.11
CA LYS A 2 16.68 -3.66 -10.32
C LYS A 2 16.27 -4.20 -8.96
N GLN A 3 16.59 -3.48 -7.89
CA GLN A 3 16.26 -3.86 -6.54
C GLN A 3 14.81 -3.44 -6.28
N GLN A 4 13.93 -4.41 -6.07
CA GLN A 4 12.50 -4.15 -5.85
C GLN A 4 12.24 -3.94 -4.36
N THR A 5 11.62 -2.82 -4.02
CA THR A 5 11.32 -2.46 -2.62
C THR A 5 9.82 -2.62 -2.36
N TYR A 6 9.48 -3.27 -1.25
CA TYR A 6 8.10 -3.41 -0.81
C TYR A 6 7.85 -2.55 0.42
N VAL A 7 6.76 -1.78 0.40
CA VAL A 7 6.26 -1.06 1.58
C VAL A 7 5.09 -1.82 2.15
N VAL A 8 5.23 -2.31 3.38
CA VAL A 8 4.24 -3.15 4.06
C VAL A 8 4.01 -2.65 5.47
N GLY A 9 2.75 -2.55 5.87
CA GLY A 9 2.38 -2.28 7.26
C GLY A 9 2.24 -3.56 8.12
N HIS A 10 1.41 -3.52 9.15
CA HIS A 10 1.30 -4.62 10.12
C HIS A 10 0.41 -5.78 9.65
N VAL A 11 0.53 -6.94 10.31
CA VAL A 11 -0.12 -8.22 9.94
C VAL A 11 -1.65 -8.19 9.93
N ASN A 12 -2.27 -7.37 10.79
CA ASN A 12 -3.72 -7.17 10.85
C ASN A 12 -4.07 -5.77 10.32
N PRO A 13 -3.87 -5.48 9.02
CA PRO A 13 -3.82 -4.12 8.51
C PRO A 13 -5.14 -3.38 8.73
N ASP A 14 -5.05 -2.18 9.29
CA ASP A 14 -6.15 -1.24 9.33
C ASP A 14 -6.09 -0.25 8.15
N THR A 15 -7.01 0.70 8.11
CA THR A 15 -7.08 1.69 7.02
C THR A 15 -5.79 2.51 6.92
N ASP A 16 -5.20 2.89 8.06
CA ASP A 16 -3.95 3.67 8.09
C ASP A 16 -2.80 2.84 7.52
N SER A 17 -2.65 1.60 7.98
CA SER A 17 -1.59 0.70 7.50
C SER A 17 -1.64 0.48 5.98
N ILE A 18 -2.82 0.41 5.37
CA ILE A 18 -2.96 0.26 3.91
C ILE A 18 -2.72 1.58 3.19
N ALA A 19 -3.35 2.66 3.64
CA ALA A 19 -3.21 3.97 3.01
C ALA A 19 -1.76 4.49 3.07
N SER A 20 -1.09 4.28 4.21
CA SER A 20 0.31 4.63 4.41
C SER A 20 1.24 3.80 3.50
N ALA A 21 0.98 2.51 3.31
CA ALA A 21 1.77 1.69 2.39
C ALA A 21 1.63 2.15 0.93
N ILE A 22 0.41 2.44 0.49
CA ILE A 22 0.11 2.97 -0.85
C ILE A 22 0.79 4.33 -1.06
N GLY A 23 0.54 5.28 -0.15
CA GLY A 23 1.05 6.64 -0.28
C GLY A 23 2.57 6.71 -0.22
N TYR A 24 3.19 5.89 0.64
CA TYR A 24 4.65 5.90 0.77
C TYR A 24 5.35 5.20 -0.40
N ALA A 25 4.78 4.11 -0.93
CA ALA A 25 5.29 3.49 -2.15
C ALA A 25 5.24 4.48 -3.33
N TRP A 26 4.12 5.18 -3.51
CA TRP A 26 3.98 6.22 -4.52
C TRP A 26 5.03 7.33 -4.34
N LEU A 27 5.19 7.84 -3.11
CA LEU A 27 6.14 8.91 -2.82
C LEU A 27 7.59 8.50 -3.13
N LEU A 28 8.00 7.30 -2.73
CA LEU A 28 9.36 6.81 -3.00
C LEU A 28 9.60 6.59 -4.50
N SER A 29 8.61 6.04 -5.21
CA SER A 29 8.72 5.88 -6.66
C SER A 29 8.84 7.21 -7.39
N GLU A 30 8.08 8.23 -7.00
CA GLU A 30 8.18 9.59 -7.57
C GLU A 30 9.50 10.28 -7.22
N ARG A 31 10.00 10.09 -6.00
CA ARG A 31 11.23 10.75 -5.53
C ARG A 31 12.50 10.12 -6.10
N ASP A 32 12.56 8.79 -6.11
CA ASP A 32 13.81 8.05 -6.32
C ASP A 32 13.86 7.35 -7.70
N SER A 33 12.78 7.42 -8.50
CA SER A 33 12.66 6.67 -9.77
C SER A 33 12.85 5.15 -9.62
N ASP A 34 12.57 4.64 -8.42
CA ASP A 34 12.69 3.24 -8.04
C ASP A 34 11.35 2.50 -8.15
N GLU A 35 11.46 1.20 -8.39
CA GLU A 35 10.30 0.31 -8.41
C GLU A 35 9.92 -0.06 -6.98
N VAL A 36 8.98 0.71 -6.42
CA VAL A 36 8.48 0.54 -5.05
C VAL A 36 7.01 0.10 -5.10
N ILE A 37 6.71 -1.02 -4.45
CA ILE A 37 5.39 -1.64 -4.47
C ILE A 37 4.77 -1.59 -3.07
N ALA A 38 3.56 -1.06 -2.99
CA ALA A 38 2.73 -1.18 -1.79
C ALA A 38 2.22 -2.62 -1.66
N ALA A 39 2.33 -3.19 -0.47
CA ALA A 39 1.82 -4.53 -0.17
C ALA A 39 1.20 -4.59 1.22
N ARG A 40 0.41 -5.64 1.46
CA ARG A 40 -0.28 -5.88 2.72
C ARG A 40 0.09 -7.24 3.29
N ALA A 41 0.25 -7.30 4.62
CA ALA A 41 0.62 -8.52 5.33
C ALA A 41 -0.58 -9.38 5.75
N GLY A 42 -1.81 -8.97 5.44
CA GLY A 42 -3.03 -9.67 5.86
C GLY A 42 -4.27 -9.28 5.08
N ALA A 43 -5.41 -9.79 5.53
CA ALA A 43 -6.73 -9.43 5.00
C ALA A 43 -7.12 -8.02 5.45
N ILE A 44 -7.72 -7.25 4.55
CA ILE A 44 -8.22 -5.91 4.87
C ILE A 44 -9.58 -5.97 5.56
N ASN A 45 -9.86 -4.99 6.42
CA ASN A 45 -11.14 -4.88 7.12
C ASN A 45 -12.22 -4.20 6.23
N PRO A 46 -13.52 -4.27 6.59
CA PRO A 46 -14.59 -3.67 5.79
C PRO A 46 -14.48 -2.15 5.59
N GLN A 47 -13.90 -1.42 6.54
CA GLN A 47 -13.68 0.02 6.41
C GLN A 47 -12.66 0.29 5.29
N THR A 48 -11.53 -0.41 5.31
CA THR A 48 -10.50 -0.32 4.27
C THR A 48 -11.06 -0.75 2.92
N THR A 49 -11.80 -1.87 2.86
CA THR A 49 -12.46 -2.32 1.62
C THR A 49 -13.40 -1.25 1.06
N TRP A 50 -14.22 -0.63 1.92
CA TRP A 50 -15.14 0.41 1.49
C TRP A 50 -14.40 1.63 0.92
N VAL A 51 -13.31 2.05 1.56
CA VAL A 51 -12.50 3.18 1.09
C VAL A 51 -11.86 2.87 -0.27
N LEU A 52 -11.24 1.69 -0.42
CA LEU A 52 -10.61 1.29 -1.69
C LEU A 52 -11.63 1.20 -2.82
N ASN A 53 -12.78 0.56 -2.58
CA ASN A 53 -13.88 0.51 -3.55
C ASN A 53 -14.42 1.89 -3.90
N ARG A 54 -14.52 2.80 -2.92
CA ARG A 54 -15.00 4.17 -3.13
C ARG A 54 -14.04 4.98 -4.02
N LEU A 55 -12.76 4.61 -4.03
CA LEU A 55 -11.69 5.22 -4.81
C LEU A 55 -11.37 4.46 -6.10
N ASP A 56 -12.15 3.42 -6.45
CA ASP A 56 -11.88 2.51 -7.58
C ASP A 56 -10.46 1.92 -7.56
N MET A 57 -9.97 1.58 -6.36
CA MET A 57 -8.65 0.98 -6.13
C MET A 57 -8.76 -0.50 -5.76
N GLU A 58 -7.84 -1.29 -6.30
CA GLU A 58 -7.72 -2.72 -5.96
C GLU A 58 -6.98 -2.91 -4.62
N PRO A 59 -7.41 -3.88 -3.79
CA PRO A 59 -6.85 -4.17 -2.46
C PRO A 59 -5.62 -5.10 -2.39
#